data_AF-A0A850MSE1-F1
#
_entry.id   AF-A0A850MSE1-F1
#
_cell.length_a   1.000
_cell.length_b   1.000
_cell.length_c   1.000
_cell.angle_alpha   90.00
_cell.angle_beta   90.00
_cell.angle_gamma   90.00
#
_symmetry.space_group_name_H-M   'P 1'
#
loop_
_entity.id
_entity.type
_entity.pdbx_description
1 polymer ?
#
loop_
_entity_poly.entity_id
_entity_poly.type
_entity_poly.pdbx_seq_one_letter_code
_entity_poly.pdbx_strand_id
1 'polypeptide(L)'
;MESTGIIDLKFRKRRDFSKFYLLRNPFPAIGIPEDVPLFTANRENEIVRFQNVIAELVDYGSSLLTVMVGEYGSGKSHLFKVFKNSVNTQLLNREDGTLAIYVKTPGEEFKYLFLGFIDDIGRDLLQILSSDLILELMSTNPEYHEYIINQEMKEKIDQETYNAEEILTNSRYKDMFTNIRKTIFTNIQESDVVRAFLHMSHPDKGIASWKWFIGEKLDRQEKETLSMLTTSIDTENAYSLFCDFVQLLHLIGIKNIVLLIDELEKITLISPIRRARYQDNLRQIIDEHPQNVCFYFSIAQRQWSALTREPTALVRRLQGNWHILEPFKKSDVQELIEKYLFSARVLNFSGNVAKKEFPECNPSFCPFNDEAISLIHKKSKGIVSNILLICRSTLNKLIDKSDVYHVIDSNLVEECYPE
;
A
#
# COMPACT_ATOMS: atom_id res chain seq x y z
N MET A 1 -50.51 -15.21 -3.49
CA MET A 1 -49.87 -14.59 -2.31
C MET A 1 -48.63 -13.90 -2.83
N GLU A 2 -48.70 -12.58 -2.98
CA GLU A 2 -47.52 -11.77 -3.32
C GLU A 2 -46.54 -11.91 -2.16
N SER A 3 -45.35 -12.46 -2.44
CA SER A 3 -44.26 -12.57 -1.48
C SER A 3 -43.66 -11.19 -1.23
N THR A 4 -44.40 -10.35 -0.52
CA THR A 4 -43.90 -9.07 -0.02
C THR A 4 -42.79 -9.36 0.98
N GLY A 5 -41.59 -8.83 0.71
CA GLY A 5 -40.41 -9.00 1.57
C GLY A 5 -39.42 -10.10 1.17
N ILE A 6 -39.66 -10.84 0.08
CA ILE A 6 -38.63 -11.72 -0.49
C ILE A 6 -37.84 -10.93 -1.54
N ILE A 7 -36.53 -10.80 -1.33
CA ILE A 7 -35.61 -10.19 -2.32
C ILE A 7 -35.50 -11.17 -3.50
N ASP A 8 -36.21 -10.88 -4.59
CA ASP A 8 -36.08 -11.66 -5.82
C ASP A 8 -34.89 -11.16 -6.67
N LEU A 9 -33.74 -11.79 -6.49
CA LEU A 9 -32.52 -11.47 -7.22
C LEU A 9 -32.52 -11.92 -8.69
N LYS A 10 -33.54 -12.66 -9.14
CA LYS A 10 -33.65 -13.09 -10.56
C LYS A 10 -33.99 -11.91 -11.47
N PHE A 11 -34.67 -10.89 -10.96
CA PHE A 11 -35.06 -9.68 -11.70
C PHE A 11 -34.17 -8.47 -11.38
N ARG A 12 -32.85 -8.66 -11.45
CA ARG A 12 -31.90 -7.54 -11.29
C ARG A 12 -32.04 -6.56 -12.46
N LYS A 13 -32.53 -5.35 -12.19
CA LYS A 13 -32.44 -4.23 -13.15
C LYS A 13 -30.99 -3.72 -13.16
N ARG A 14 -30.29 -3.95 -14.27
CA ARG A 14 -28.98 -3.32 -14.51
C ARG A 14 -29.23 -1.85 -14.84
N ARG A 15 -28.64 -0.94 -14.07
CA ARG A 15 -28.65 0.49 -14.41
C ARG A 15 -27.88 0.71 -15.72
N ASP A 16 -28.48 1.42 -16.65
CA ASP A 16 -27.86 1.80 -17.90
C ASP A 16 -27.34 3.24 -17.82
N PHE A 17 -26.03 3.40 -18.04
CA PHE A 17 -25.32 4.67 -17.98
C PHE A 17 -25.03 5.23 -19.39
N SER A 18 -25.46 4.52 -20.44
CA SER A 18 -25.18 4.86 -21.84
C SER A 18 -25.69 6.25 -22.24
N LYS A 19 -26.84 6.69 -21.68
CA LYS A 19 -27.40 8.04 -21.87
C LYS A 19 -26.42 9.15 -21.50
N PHE A 20 -25.51 8.89 -20.56
CA PHE A 20 -24.51 9.83 -20.11
C PHE A 20 -23.12 9.54 -20.67
N TYR A 21 -23.00 8.69 -21.69
CA TYR A 21 -21.74 8.28 -22.29
C TYR A 21 -20.76 7.67 -21.28
N LEU A 22 -21.29 6.91 -20.34
CA LEU A 22 -20.53 6.23 -19.29
C LEU A 22 -20.75 4.71 -19.38
N LEU A 23 -19.68 3.95 -19.18
CA LEU A 23 -19.71 2.48 -19.14
C LEU A 23 -20.31 1.94 -17.84
N ARG A 24 -20.17 2.71 -16.75
CA ARG A 24 -20.62 2.40 -15.39
C ARG A 24 -20.66 3.67 -14.55
N ASN A 25 -21.17 3.60 -13.31
CA ASN A 25 -20.92 4.65 -12.32
C ASN A 25 -19.42 4.65 -11.94
N PRO A 26 -18.66 5.72 -12.23
CA PRO A 26 -17.23 5.77 -11.90
C PRO A 26 -16.96 5.99 -10.41
N PHE A 27 -17.91 6.56 -9.68
CA PHE A 27 -17.69 6.95 -8.29
C PHE A 27 -17.86 5.74 -7.36
N PRO A 28 -16.90 5.49 -6.45
CA PRO A 28 -16.90 4.30 -5.61
C PRO A 28 -18.05 4.31 -4.61
N ALA A 29 -18.55 3.11 -4.27
CA ALA A 29 -19.67 2.94 -3.34
C ALA A 29 -19.35 3.33 -1.90
N ILE A 30 -18.07 3.28 -1.56
CA ILE A 30 -17.52 3.61 -0.25
C ILE A 30 -16.27 4.45 -0.53
N GLY A 31 -15.98 5.46 0.29
CA GLY A 31 -14.78 6.29 0.17
C GLY A 31 -13.47 5.58 0.53
N ILE A 32 -13.37 4.28 0.27
CA ILE A 32 -12.16 3.46 0.47
C ILE A 32 -11.38 3.48 -0.86
N PRO A 33 -10.07 3.79 -0.83
CA PRO A 33 -9.27 3.80 -2.04
C PRO A 33 -9.05 2.38 -2.59
N GLU A 34 -9.00 2.28 -3.91
CA GLU A 34 -8.56 1.06 -4.63
C GLU A 34 -7.13 0.68 -4.23
N ASP A 35 -6.74 -0.58 -4.42
CA ASP A 35 -5.39 -1.05 -4.05
C ASP A 35 -4.30 -0.47 -4.95
N VAL A 36 -4.60 -0.27 -6.24
CA VAL A 36 -3.74 0.43 -7.19
C VAL A 36 -4.50 1.64 -7.74
N PRO A 37 -4.37 2.82 -7.12
CA PRO A 37 -5.09 4.01 -7.55
C PRO A 37 -4.60 4.50 -8.92
N LEU A 38 -5.55 4.81 -9.81
CA LEU A 38 -5.28 5.22 -11.19
C LEU A 38 -4.77 6.67 -11.34
N PHE A 39 -5.14 7.56 -10.41
CA PHE A 39 -4.79 8.99 -10.48
C PHE A 39 -4.83 9.65 -9.11
N THR A 40 -4.22 10.84 -9.03
CA THR A 40 -4.43 11.86 -7.98
C THR A 40 -5.20 13.03 -8.58
N ALA A 41 -5.92 13.81 -7.76
CA ALA A 41 -6.57 15.05 -8.19
C ALA A 41 -6.12 16.21 -7.29
N ASN A 42 -5.59 17.28 -7.88
CA ASN A 42 -5.08 18.48 -7.20
C ASN A 42 -4.27 18.23 -5.91
N ARG A 43 -3.18 17.46 -6.02
CA ARG A 43 -2.25 17.16 -4.92
C ARG A 43 -0.80 17.38 -5.34
N GLU A 44 -0.56 18.33 -6.25
CA GLU A 44 0.73 18.61 -6.86
C GLU A 44 1.77 19.00 -5.82
N ASN A 45 1.37 19.79 -4.82
CA ASN A 45 2.26 20.20 -3.73
C ASN A 45 2.70 18.99 -2.89
N GLU A 46 1.78 18.10 -2.56
CA GLU A 46 2.09 16.87 -1.81
C GLU A 46 2.94 15.91 -2.64
N ILE A 47 2.67 15.81 -3.95
CA ILE A 47 3.44 15.00 -4.89
C ILE A 47 4.87 15.53 -5.02
N VAL A 48 5.05 16.83 -5.23
CA VAL A 48 6.38 17.46 -5.34
C VAL A 48 7.17 17.28 -4.04
N ARG A 49 6.52 17.44 -2.89
CA ARG A 49 7.16 17.18 -1.59
C ARG A 49 7.58 15.72 -1.45
N PHE A 50 6.71 14.79 -1.82
CA PHE A 50 7.04 13.37 -1.84
C PHE A 50 8.23 13.08 -2.75
N GLN A 51 8.20 13.60 -3.99
CA GLN A 51 9.30 13.48 -4.95
C GLN A 51 10.62 14.01 -4.40
N ASN A 52 10.62 15.17 -3.75
CA ASN A 52 11.85 15.74 -3.15
C ASN A 52 12.40 14.86 -2.04
N VAL A 53 11.55 14.31 -1.17
CA VAL A 53 11.98 13.39 -0.11
C VAL A 53 12.53 12.08 -0.69
N ILE A 54 11.90 11.55 -1.74
CA ILE A 54 12.40 10.35 -2.43
C ILE A 54 13.73 10.65 -3.13
N ALA A 55 13.89 11.81 -3.75
CA ALA A 55 15.17 12.21 -4.34
C ALA A 55 16.28 12.30 -3.29
N GLU A 56 16.02 12.93 -2.14
CA GLU A 56 16.98 12.98 -1.02
C GLU A 56 17.39 11.59 -0.51
N LEU A 57 16.43 10.66 -0.43
CA LEU A 57 16.69 9.27 -0.07
C LEU A 57 17.52 8.55 -1.13
N VAL A 58 17.17 8.67 -2.41
CA VAL A 58 17.83 7.94 -3.49
C VAL A 58 19.23 8.47 -3.75
N ASP A 59 19.40 9.79 -3.79
CA ASP A 59 20.66 10.44 -4.19
C ASP A 59 21.68 10.48 -3.04
N TYR A 60 21.22 10.68 -1.80
CA TYR A 60 22.10 10.90 -0.64
C TYR A 60 21.95 9.84 0.46
N GLY A 61 20.96 8.94 0.36
CA GLY A 61 20.65 7.99 1.43
C GLY A 61 20.02 8.66 2.65
N SER A 62 19.55 9.90 2.56
CA SER A 62 19.06 10.65 3.72
C SER A 62 17.69 10.13 4.16
N SER A 63 17.59 9.62 5.40
CA SER A 63 16.30 9.24 5.98
C SER A 63 15.54 10.48 6.46
N LEU A 64 14.41 10.75 5.81
CA LEU A 64 13.48 11.80 6.21
C LEU A 64 12.22 11.19 6.81
N LEU A 65 11.75 11.83 7.88
CA LEU A 65 10.45 11.55 8.47
C LEU A 65 9.46 12.62 8.00
N THR A 66 8.30 12.21 7.52
CA THR A 66 7.21 13.12 7.12
C THR A 66 5.90 12.70 7.77
N VAL A 67 5.13 13.66 8.31
CA VAL A 67 3.78 13.40 8.82
C VAL A 67 2.73 14.11 7.97
N MET A 68 1.76 13.36 7.44
CA MET A 68 0.60 13.86 6.73
C MET A 68 -0.61 13.91 7.68
N VAL A 69 -1.08 15.13 7.96
CA VAL A 69 -2.18 15.39 8.88
C VAL A 69 -3.42 15.79 8.08
N GLY A 70 -4.57 15.16 8.30
CA GLY A 70 -5.80 15.59 7.62
C GLY A 70 -7.05 14.92 8.14
N GLU A 71 -8.22 15.49 7.88
CA GLU A 71 -9.50 14.93 8.33
C GLU A 71 -9.78 13.51 7.81
N TYR A 72 -10.70 12.80 8.46
CA TYR A 72 -11.15 11.50 7.95
C TYR A 72 -11.76 11.66 6.56
N GLY A 73 -11.36 10.81 5.62
CA GLY A 73 -11.83 10.88 4.23
C GLY A 73 -11.16 11.95 3.37
N SER A 74 -10.10 12.61 3.84
CA SER A 74 -9.36 13.63 3.06
C SER A 74 -8.49 13.08 1.91
N GLY A 75 -8.28 11.75 1.86
CA GLY A 75 -7.50 11.09 0.82
C GLY A 75 -6.08 10.66 1.22
N LYS A 76 -5.72 10.66 2.52
CA LYS A 76 -4.39 10.24 3.01
C LYS A 76 -4.00 8.82 2.54
N SER A 77 -4.86 7.83 2.80
CA SER A 77 -4.64 6.44 2.39
C SER A 77 -4.53 6.28 0.87
N HIS A 78 -5.30 7.07 0.11
CA HIS A 78 -5.22 7.11 -1.36
C HIS A 78 -3.84 7.61 -1.81
N LEU A 79 -3.35 8.70 -1.22
CA LEU A 79 -2.01 9.24 -1.54
C LEU A 79 -0.89 8.25 -1.20
N PHE A 80 -0.94 7.59 -0.04
CA PHE A 80 0.06 6.59 0.31
C PHE A 80 0.08 5.43 -0.69
N LYS A 81 -1.08 4.95 -1.15
CA LYS A 81 -1.13 3.92 -2.20
C LYS A 81 -0.57 4.41 -3.54
N VAL A 82 -0.84 5.66 -3.93
CA VAL A 82 -0.23 6.26 -5.14
C VAL A 82 1.29 6.33 -5.01
N PHE A 83 1.78 6.79 -3.86
CA PHE A 83 3.21 6.90 -3.57
C PHE A 83 3.90 5.54 -3.61
N LYS A 84 3.32 4.52 -2.94
CA LYS A 84 3.80 3.13 -3.03
C LYS A 84 3.88 2.65 -4.46
N ASN A 85 2.78 2.77 -5.20
CA ASN A 85 2.73 2.29 -6.59
C ASN A 85 3.77 2.98 -7.47
N SER A 86 3.97 4.29 -7.29
CA SER A 86 4.95 5.07 -8.04
C SER A 86 6.38 4.62 -7.76
N VAL A 87 6.75 4.46 -6.48
CA VAL A 87 8.08 3.98 -6.08
C VAL A 87 8.31 2.56 -6.59
N ASN A 88 7.38 1.64 -6.34
CA ASN A 88 7.60 0.23 -6.67
C ASN A 88 7.58 -0.04 -8.18
N THR A 89 6.87 0.77 -8.98
CA THR A 89 6.87 0.62 -10.44
C THR A 89 8.11 1.24 -11.09
N GLN A 90 8.68 2.29 -10.50
CA GLN A 90 9.71 3.10 -11.16
C GLN A 90 11.12 2.89 -10.59
N LEU A 91 11.23 2.52 -9.31
CA LEU A 91 12.50 2.50 -8.57
C LEU A 91 12.83 1.14 -7.95
N LEU A 92 11.91 0.16 -7.97
CA LEU A 92 12.20 -1.18 -7.49
C LEU A 92 13.02 -1.95 -8.53
N ASN A 93 14.25 -2.28 -8.19
CA ASN A 93 15.16 -3.09 -9.01
C ASN A 93 16.19 -3.78 -8.10
N ARG A 94 17.12 -4.56 -8.70
CA ARG A 94 18.11 -5.38 -7.98
C ARG A 94 19.43 -4.63 -7.68
N GLU A 95 19.69 -3.50 -8.34
CA GLU A 95 20.92 -2.73 -8.21
C GLU A 95 20.57 -1.35 -7.64
N ASP A 96 20.66 -1.23 -6.31
CA ASP A 96 20.31 -0.01 -5.59
C ASP A 96 18.80 0.34 -5.63
N GLY A 97 17.95 -0.69 -5.59
CA GLY A 97 16.50 -0.54 -5.66
C GLY A 97 15.88 0.19 -4.47
N THR A 98 14.74 0.84 -4.72
CA THR A 98 13.90 1.46 -3.68
C THR A 98 12.58 0.70 -3.55
N LEU A 99 12.26 0.28 -2.32
CA LEU A 99 11.03 -0.43 -1.99
C LEU A 99 10.14 0.42 -1.08
N ALA A 100 8.93 0.72 -1.55
CA ALA A 100 7.88 1.32 -0.74
C ALA A 100 6.94 0.26 -0.16
N ILE A 101 6.66 0.41 1.13
CA ILE A 101 5.89 -0.52 1.94
C ILE A 101 4.78 0.27 2.65
N TYR A 102 3.54 -0.13 2.47
CA TYR A 102 2.36 0.49 3.06
C TYR A 102 1.79 -0.37 4.19
N VAL A 103 1.83 0.18 5.40
CA VAL A 103 1.22 -0.44 6.57
C VAL A 103 -0.05 0.31 6.92
N LYS A 104 -1.21 -0.34 6.68
CA LYS A 104 -2.54 0.26 6.89
C LYS A 104 -2.77 0.76 8.31
N THR A 105 -2.23 0.06 9.31
CA THR A 105 -2.32 0.47 10.70
C THR A 105 -1.11 -0.05 11.48
N PRO A 106 -0.54 0.74 12.40
CA PRO A 106 0.52 0.26 13.27
C PRO A 106 0.06 -0.82 14.26
N GLY A 107 -1.25 -1.02 14.45
CA GLY A 107 -1.79 -1.97 15.43
C GLY A 107 -1.54 -1.54 16.89
N GLU A 108 -1.74 -2.47 17.83
CA GLU A 108 -1.63 -2.20 19.28
C GLU A 108 -0.24 -2.50 19.87
N GLU A 109 0.60 -3.20 19.11
CA GLU A 109 1.93 -3.67 19.50
C GLU A 109 2.83 -3.69 18.28
N PHE A 110 4.14 -3.59 18.51
CA PHE A 110 5.13 -3.54 17.43
C PHE A 110 5.08 -4.74 16.48
N LYS A 111 4.72 -5.92 17.01
CA LYS A 111 4.47 -7.12 16.21
C LYS A 111 3.53 -6.86 15.03
N TYR A 112 2.43 -6.13 15.24
CA TYR A 112 1.45 -5.89 14.18
C TYR A 112 1.99 -4.97 13.08
N LEU A 113 2.87 -4.02 13.41
CA LEU A 113 3.56 -3.21 12.41
C LEU A 113 4.47 -4.09 11.56
N PHE A 114 5.26 -4.97 12.19
CA PHE A 114 6.13 -5.88 11.46
C PHE A 114 5.34 -6.85 10.58
N LEU A 115 4.24 -7.42 11.08
CA LEU A 115 3.39 -8.28 10.26
C LEU A 115 2.76 -7.51 9.08
N GLY A 116 2.30 -6.28 9.30
CA GLY A 116 1.78 -5.43 8.22
C GLY A 116 2.86 -5.04 7.19
N PHE A 117 4.10 -4.86 7.64
CA PHE A 117 5.25 -4.64 6.77
C PHE A 117 5.51 -5.86 5.85
N ILE A 118 5.50 -7.07 6.42
CA ILE A 118 5.71 -8.32 5.67
C ILE A 118 4.54 -8.62 4.73
N ASP A 119 3.31 -8.43 5.20
CA ASP A 119 2.09 -8.64 4.41
C ASP A 119 2.07 -7.74 3.16
N ASP A 120 2.51 -6.48 3.29
CA ASP A 120 2.51 -5.52 2.18
C ASP A 120 3.62 -5.73 1.14
N ILE A 121 4.79 -6.25 1.56
CA ILE A 121 5.82 -6.77 0.64
C ILE A 121 5.24 -7.95 -0.15
N GLY A 122 4.54 -8.85 0.54
CA GLY A 122 3.86 -9.98 -0.04
C GLY A 122 4.77 -11.17 -0.35
N ARG A 123 4.13 -12.34 -0.45
CA ARG A 123 4.80 -13.62 -0.69
C ARG A 123 5.56 -13.63 -2.02
N ASP A 124 4.93 -13.14 -3.09
CA ASP A 124 5.46 -13.25 -4.45
C ASP A 124 6.78 -12.50 -4.59
N LEU A 125 6.85 -11.27 -4.06
CA LEU A 125 8.08 -10.48 -4.10
C LEU A 125 9.19 -11.14 -3.26
N LEU A 126 8.89 -11.67 -2.07
CA LEU A 126 9.90 -12.37 -1.27
C LEU A 126 10.40 -13.66 -1.92
N GLN A 127 9.50 -14.40 -2.61
CA GLN A 127 9.89 -15.59 -3.36
C GLN A 127 10.78 -15.22 -4.55
N ILE A 128 10.45 -14.15 -5.30
CA ILE A 128 11.29 -13.64 -6.39
C ILE A 128 12.67 -13.24 -5.86
N LEU A 129 12.73 -12.39 -4.83
CA LEU A 129 13.98 -11.94 -4.23
C LEU A 129 14.85 -13.09 -3.71
N SER A 130 14.24 -14.10 -3.09
CA SER A 130 14.93 -15.30 -2.62
C SER A 130 15.47 -16.15 -3.78
N SER A 131 14.65 -16.34 -4.82
CA SER A 131 15.04 -17.10 -6.01
C SER A 131 16.17 -16.43 -6.75
N ASP A 132 16.06 -15.12 -6.96
CA ASP A 132 17.06 -14.33 -7.66
C ASP A 132 18.38 -14.32 -6.90
N LEU A 133 18.37 -14.20 -5.57
CA LEU A 133 19.58 -14.33 -4.75
C LEU A 133 20.26 -15.68 -4.98
N ILE A 134 19.50 -16.79 -4.94
CA ILE A 134 20.08 -18.12 -5.12
C ILE A 134 20.69 -18.25 -6.52
N LEU A 135 19.99 -17.81 -7.56
CA LEU A 135 20.50 -17.86 -8.93
C LEU A 135 21.76 -17.00 -9.10
N GLU A 136 21.75 -15.79 -8.53
CA GLU A 136 22.91 -14.90 -8.53
C GLU A 136 24.11 -15.57 -7.87
N LEU A 137 23.94 -16.18 -6.70
CA LEU A 137 25.02 -16.87 -5.98
C LEU A 137 25.55 -18.08 -6.74
N MET A 138 24.67 -18.89 -7.32
CA MET A 138 25.05 -20.03 -8.15
C MET A 138 25.83 -19.61 -9.39
N SER A 139 25.51 -18.45 -9.97
CA SER A 139 26.21 -17.91 -11.15
C SER A 139 27.55 -17.24 -10.81
N THR A 140 27.65 -16.56 -9.68
CA THR A 140 28.82 -15.75 -9.32
C THR A 140 29.85 -16.52 -8.50
N ASN A 141 29.45 -17.58 -7.80
CA ASN A 141 30.32 -18.33 -6.89
C ASN A 141 30.25 -19.84 -7.21
N PRO A 142 31.18 -20.36 -8.04
CA PRO A 142 31.22 -21.78 -8.44
C PRO A 142 31.35 -22.77 -7.27
N GLU A 143 31.81 -22.31 -6.11
CA GLU A 143 31.83 -23.12 -4.88
C GLU A 143 30.44 -23.66 -4.51
N TYR A 144 29.36 -22.93 -4.81
CA TYR A 144 28.00 -23.42 -4.53
C TYR A 144 27.58 -24.61 -5.40
N HIS A 145 28.27 -24.87 -6.51
CA HIS A 145 28.00 -26.05 -7.35
C HIS A 145 28.32 -27.36 -6.60
N GLU A 146 29.12 -27.31 -5.52
CA GLU A 146 29.41 -28.47 -4.68
C GLU A 146 28.18 -29.02 -3.93
N TYR A 147 27.16 -28.19 -3.74
CA TYR A 147 25.93 -28.60 -3.07
C TYR A 147 24.97 -29.34 -4.00
N ILE A 148 25.17 -29.28 -5.32
CA ILE A 148 24.35 -30.01 -6.30
C ILE A 148 24.65 -31.51 -6.20
N ILE A 149 23.60 -32.29 -6.00
CA ILE A 149 23.66 -33.76 -5.89
C ILE A 149 23.59 -34.39 -7.28
N ASN A 150 22.76 -33.84 -8.16
CA ASN A 150 22.59 -34.34 -9.52
C ASN A 150 23.84 -34.02 -10.38
N GLN A 151 24.58 -35.07 -10.77
CA GLN A 151 25.83 -34.92 -11.53
C GLN A 151 25.62 -34.30 -12.91
N GLU A 152 24.54 -34.64 -13.61
CA GLU A 152 24.25 -34.08 -14.93
C GLU A 152 23.99 -32.58 -14.84
N MET A 153 23.15 -32.16 -13.88
CA MET A 153 22.89 -30.73 -13.63
C MET A 153 24.18 -30.00 -13.26
N LYS A 154 25.03 -30.61 -12.42
CA LYS A 154 26.29 -30.02 -11.98
C LYS A 154 27.26 -29.80 -13.15
N GLU A 155 27.32 -30.72 -14.11
CA GLU A 155 28.19 -30.60 -15.29
C GLU A 155 27.68 -29.58 -16.31
N LYS A 156 26.37 -29.33 -16.34
CA LYS A 156 25.70 -28.47 -17.32
C LYS A 156 25.24 -27.13 -16.77
N ILE A 157 25.48 -26.82 -15.49
CA ILE A 157 24.97 -25.60 -14.85
C ILE A 157 25.42 -24.30 -15.52
N ASP A 158 26.62 -24.28 -16.12
CA ASP A 158 27.12 -23.13 -16.85
C ASP A 158 26.61 -23.07 -18.31
N GLN A 159 25.95 -24.12 -18.78
CA GLN A 159 25.52 -24.30 -20.18
C GLN A 159 23.99 -24.23 -20.34
N GLU A 160 23.24 -24.59 -19.30
CA GLU A 160 21.78 -24.62 -19.28
C GLU A 160 21.22 -23.58 -18.31
N THR A 161 20.03 -23.06 -18.60
CA THR A 161 19.33 -22.15 -17.69
C THR A 161 18.47 -22.97 -16.74
N TYR A 162 18.83 -22.97 -15.46
CA TYR A 162 18.03 -23.57 -14.40
C TYR A 162 17.32 -22.49 -13.59
N ASN A 163 16.12 -22.80 -13.10
CA ASN A 163 15.45 -21.95 -12.11
C ASN A 163 15.85 -22.35 -10.68
N ALA A 164 15.54 -21.49 -9.70
CA ALA A 164 15.90 -21.73 -8.31
C ALA A 164 15.26 -23.00 -7.74
N GLU A 165 14.02 -23.31 -8.12
CA GLU A 165 13.31 -24.50 -7.65
C GLU A 165 14.00 -25.79 -8.09
N GLU A 166 14.45 -25.86 -9.34
CA GLU A 166 15.20 -26.99 -9.90
C GLU A 166 16.53 -27.20 -9.18
N ILE A 167 17.28 -26.12 -8.94
CA ILE A 167 18.55 -26.16 -8.20
C ILE A 167 18.32 -26.65 -6.77
N LEU A 168 17.31 -26.10 -6.08
CA LEU A 168 17.03 -26.45 -4.69
C LEU A 168 16.58 -27.91 -4.54
N THR A 169 15.75 -28.40 -5.46
CA THR A 169 15.29 -29.79 -5.47
C THR A 169 16.44 -30.78 -5.66
N ASN A 170 17.46 -30.38 -6.41
CA ASN A 170 18.60 -31.23 -6.77
C ASN A 170 19.86 -30.94 -5.93
N SER A 171 19.75 -30.24 -4.80
CA SER A 171 20.90 -29.85 -3.98
C SER A 171 20.75 -30.22 -2.50
N ARG A 172 21.87 -30.24 -1.79
CA ARG A 172 21.95 -30.23 -0.33
C ARG A 172 21.62 -28.83 0.19
N TYR A 173 20.41 -28.34 -0.12
CA TYR A 173 20.01 -26.95 0.12
C TYR A 173 20.16 -26.51 1.59
N LYS A 174 20.02 -27.42 2.56
CA LYS A 174 20.23 -27.09 3.98
C LYS A 174 21.68 -26.72 4.30
N ASP A 175 22.64 -27.44 3.71
CA ASP A 175 24.07 -27.15 3.86
C ASP A 175 24.40 -25.84 3.14
N MET A 176 23.85 -25.66 1.93
CA MET A 176 23.98 -24.44 1.14
C MET A 176 23.43 -23.22 1.89
N PHE A 177 22.21 -23.27 2.41
CA PHE A 177 21.61 -22.18 3.19
C PHE A 177 22.39 -21.87 4.47
N THR A 178 22.97 -22.90 5.10
CA THR A 178 23.84 -22.72 6.26
C THR A 178 25.12 -21.99 5.88
N ASN A 179 25.70 -22.31 4.71
CA ASN A 179 26.86 -21.61 4.16
C ASN A 179 26.49 -20.15 3.81
N ILE A 180 25.44 -19.93 3.02
CA ILE A 180 24.93 -18.60 2.63
C ILE A 180 24.71 -17.69 3.84
N ARG A 181 24.09 -18.22 4.91
CA ARG A 181 23.93 -17.46 6.16
C ARG A 181 25.27 -17.04 6.76
N LYS A 182 26.27 -17.93 6.75
CA LYS A 182 27.59 -17.68 7.35
C LYS A 182 28.49 -16.80 6.49
N THR A 183 28.22 -16.68 5.19
CA THR A 183 29.06 -15.89 4.27
C THR A 183 28.44 -14.53 3.97
N ILE A 184 27.14 -14.49 3.70
CA ILE A 184 26.43 -13.28 3.24
C ILE A 184 25.72 -12.57 4.40
N PHE A 185 25.00 -13.34 5.21
CA PHE A 185 24.14 -12.80 6.27
C PHE A 185 24.81 -12.83 7.64
N THR A 186 26.11 -12.55 7.70
CA THR A 186 26.91 -12.61 8.95
C THR A 186 26.45 -11.63 10.01
N ASN A 187 25.90 -10.48 9.59
CA ASN A 187 25.53 -9.40 10.47
C ASN A 187 24.11 -9.55 11.04
N ILE A 188 23.31 -10.46 10.46
CA ILE A 188 21.94 -10.75 10.90
C ILE A 188 21.99 -11.69 12.12
N GLN A 189 21.40 -11.26 13.23
CA GLN A 189 21.38 -12.02 14.48
C GLN A 189 20.33 -13.14 14.43
N GLU A 190 19.14 -12.79 13.98
CA GLU A 190 17.94 -13.63 13.91
C GLU A 190 18.05 -14.63 12.76
N SER A 191 18.57 -15.81 13.07
CA SER A 191 18.79 -16.89 12.09
C SER A 191 17.52 -17.32 11.36
N ASP A 192 16.38 -17.21 12.03
CA ASP A 192 15.09 -17.63 11.48
C ASP A 192 14.66 -16.71 10.33
N VAL A 193 14.99 -15.42 10.35
CA VAL A 193 14.72 -14.47 9.25
C VAL A 193 15.38 -14.93 7.96
N VAL A 194 16.69 -15.20 8.02
CA VAL A 194 17.48 -15.63 6.85
C VAL A 194 16.98 -16.98 6.34
N ARG A 195 16.79 -17.94 7.25
CA ARG A 195 16.35 -19.28 6.87
C ARG A 195 14.95 -19.25 6.27
N ALA A 196 14.01 -18.51 6.85
CA ALA A 196 12.68 -18.36 6.28
C ALA A 196 12.77 -17.73 4.88
N PHE A 197 13.50 -16.62 4.74
CA PHE A 197 13.70 -15.96 3.45
C PHE A 197 14.26 -16.92 2.37
N LEU A 198 15.33 -17.67 2.67
CA LEU A 198 15.91 -18.62 1.72
C LEU A 198 14.95 -19.76 1.36
N HIS A 199 14.11 -20.22 2.28
CA HIS A 199 13.11 -21.24 1.98
C HIS A 199 11.92 -20.74 1.14
N MET A 200 11.75 -19.43 0.94
CA MET A 200 10.66 -18.88 0.11
C MET A 200 10.68 -19.39 -1.33
N SER A 201 11.88 -19.60 -1.89
CA SER A 201 12.12 -20.12 -3.24
C SER A 201 12.08 -21.64 -3.35
N HIS A 202 11.99 -22.37 -2.23
CA HIS A 202 11.92 -23.83 -2.27
C HIS A 202 10.48 -24.28 -2.56
N PRO A 203 10.24 -25.17 -3.55
CA PRO A 203 8.89 -25.55 -3.99
C PRO A 203 8.03 -26.11 -2.85
N ASP A 204 8.58 -27.03 -2.05
CA ASP A 204 7.83 -27.65 -0.95
C ASP A 204 7.77 -26.83 0.35
N LYS A 205 8.68 -25.85 0.54
CA LYS A 205 8.90 -25.22 1.86
C LYS A 205 8.48 -23.75 1.91
N GLY A 206 8.29 -23.12 0.75
CA GLY A 206 7.90 -21.70 0.67
C GLY A 206 6.60 -21.39 1.40
N ILE A 207 5.62 -22.30 1.41
CA ILE A 207 4.35 -22.10 2.12
C ILE A 207 4.56 -22.04 3.63
N ALA A 208 5.31 -22.99 4.20
CA ALA A 208 5.59 -23.01 5.63
C ALA A 208 6.44 -21.79 6.05
N SER A 209 7.39 -21.38 5.19
CA SER A 209 8.14 -20.14 5.41
C SER A 209 7.23 -18.90 5.44
N TRP A 210 6.33 -18.78 4.45
CA TRP A 210 5.37 -17.68 4.40
C TRP A 210 4.47 -17.64 5.63
N LYS A 211 3.97 -18.80 6.09
CA LYS A 211 3.18 -18.89 7.34
C LYS A 211 3.93 -18.28 8.54
N TRP A 212 5.21 -18.58 8.70
CA TRP A 212 6.02 -18.02 9.78
C TRP A 212 6.15 -16.49 9.65
N PHE A 213 6.41 -15.99 8.43
CA PHE A 213 6.52 -14.56 8.13
C PHE A 213 5.26 -13.76 8.47
N ILE A 214 4.07 -14.31 8.20
CA ILE A 214 2.80 -13.68 8.58
C ILE A 214 2.39 -13.93 10.04
N GLY A 215 3.28 -14.54 10.83
CA GLY A 215 3.11 -14.74 12.28
C GLY A 215 2.20 -15.90 12.66
N GLU A 216 1.86 -16.80 11.73
CA GLU A 216 1.20 -18.07 12.06
C GLU A 216 2.17 -19.00 12.81
N LYS A 217 1.60 -19.87 13.65
CA LYS A 217 2.39 -20.85 14.40
C LYS A 217 2.76 -22.03 13.50
N LEU A 218 4.05 -22.30 13.40
CA LEU A 218 4.56 -23.52 12.78
C LEU A 218 4.28 -24.74 13.67
N ASP A 219 3.88 -25.83 13.05
CA ASP A 219 3.88 -27.13 13.72
C ASP A 219 5.31 -27.68 13.91
N ARG A 220 5.45 -28.77 14.65
CA ARG A 220 6.76 -29.37 14.94
C ARG A 220 7.48 -29.80 13.66
N GLN A 221 6.76 -30.38 12.70
CA GLN A 221 7.32 -30.88 11.46
C GLN A 221 7.76 -29.72 10.55
N GLU A 222 6.95 -28.68 10.41
CA GLU A 222 7.28 -27.45 9.68
C GLU A 222 8.54 -26.80 10.27
N LYS A 223 8.58 -26.64 11.59
CA LYS A 223 9.74 -26.07 12.32
C LYS A 223 11.02 -26.85 12.07
N GLU A 224 10.98 -28.18 12.24
CA GLU A 224 12.14 -29.07 12.02
C GLU A 224 12.59 -29.04 10.55
N THR A 225 11.63 -29.01 9.62
CA THR A 225 11.90 -29.00 8.18
C THR A 225 12.63 -27.74 7.75
N LEU A 226 12.15 -26.56 8.20
CA LEU A 226 12.75 -25.26 7.95
C LEU A 226 14.00 -25.00 8.79
N SER A 227 14.27 -25.84 9.80
CA SER A 227 15.33 -25.64 10.78
C SER A 227 15.19 -24.32 11.55
N MET A 228 13.95 -23.95 11.90
CA MET A 228 13.64 -22.74 12.70
C MET A 228 13.93 -22.97 14.20
N LEU A 229 14.36 -21.92 14.90
CA LEU A 229 14.53 -21.89 16.36
C LEU A 229 13.21 -21.56 17.07
N THR A 230 12.42 -20.67 16.48
CA THR A 230 11.13 -20.20 17.00
C THR A 230 9.96 -20.91 16.32
N THR A 231 8.78 -20.86 16.95
CA THR A 231 7.52 -21.38 16.38
C THR A 231 6.67 -20.28 15.76
N SER A 232 6.85 -19.03 16.19
CA SER A 232 6.11 -17.86 15.71
C SER A 232 6.81 -16.58 16.11
N ILE A 233 6.46 -15.49 15.43
CA ILE A 233 6.82 -14.12 15.79
C ILE A 233 5.98 -13.68 16.99
N ASP A 234 6.60 -13.09 18.02
CA ASP A 234 5.94 -12.56 19.21
C ASP A 234 6.31 -11.09 19.47
N THR A 235 5.74 -10.51 20.52
CA THR A 235 5.93 -9.08 20.84
C THR A 235 7.31 -8.77 21.41
N GLU A 236 8.05 -9.78 21.89
CA GLU A 236 9.38 -9.61 22.46
C GLU A 236 10.45 -9.58 21.36
N ASN A 237 10.32 -10.44 20.34
CA ASN A 237 11.28 -10.52 19.24
C ASN A 237 10.91 -9.72 17.98
N ALA A 238 9.66 -9.28 17.81
CA ALA A 238 9.24 -8.58 16.58
C ALA A 238 10.10 -7.36 16.23
N TYR A 239 10.65 -6.67 17.24
CA TYR A 239 11.54 -5.53 17.02
C TYR A 239 12.87 -5.95 16.39
N SER A 240 13.59 -6.91 16.99
CA SER A 240 14.86 -7.38 16.45
C SER A 240 14.67 -8.00 15.06
N LEU A 241 13.60 -8.78 14.89
CA LEU A 241 13.23 -9.37 13.61
C LEU A 241 13.00 -8.30 12.52
N PHE A 242 12.36 -7.18 12.83
CA PHE A 242 12.18 -6.09 11.89
C PHE A 242 13.52 -5.49 11.45
N CYS A 243 14.41 -5.15 12.40
CA CYS A 243 15.71 -4.56 12.08
C CYS A 243 16.57 -5.51 11.23
N ASP A 244 16.60 -6.79 11.59
CA ASP A 244 17.33 -7.82 10.85
C ASP A 244 16.74 -8.09 9.46
N PHE A 245 15.42 -7.96 9.32
CA PHE A 245 14.76 -8.07 8.02
C PHE A 245 15.07 -6.88 7.11
N VAL A 246 15.10 -5.65 7.66
CA VAL A 246 15.56 -4.47 6.92
C VAL A 246 17.01 -4.65 6.46
N GLN A 247 17.88 -5.14 7.33
CA GLN A 247 19.26 -5.47 6.96
C GLN A 247 19.33 -6.54 5.87
N LEU A 248 18.48 -7.58 5.95
CA LEU A 248 18.37 -8.60 4.90
C LEU A 248 18.05 -7.96 3.55
N LEU A 249 17.05 -7.07 3.49
CA LEU A 249 16.67 -6.38 2.26
C LEU A 249 17.83 -5.57 1.67
N HIS A 250 18.58 -4.85 2.51
CA HIS A 250 19.78 -4.13 2.07
C HIS A 250 20.86 -5.05 1.51
N LEU A 251 21.09 -6.21 2.13
CA LEU A 251 22.10 -7.18 1.69
C LEU A 251 21.75 -7.84 0.34
N ILE A 252 20.48 -7.85 -0.06
CA ILE A 252 20.03 -8.44 -1.33
C ILE A 252 19.77 -7.40 -2.43
N GLY A 253 20.23 -6.16 -2.24
CA GLY A 253 20.21 -5.09 -3.26
C GLY A 253 19.10 -4.06 -3.12
N ILE A 254 18.19 -4.17 -2.14
CA ILE A 254 17.21 -3.13 -1.83
C ILE A 254 17.88 -2.06 -0.98
N LYS A 255 18.49 -1.08 -1.63
CA LYS A 255 19.24 -0.01 -0.97
C LYS A 255 18.34 0.89 -0.13
N ASN A 256 17.16 1.25 -0.63
CA ASN A 256 16.29 2.25 0.01
C ASN A 256 14.92 1.67 0.37
N ILE A 257 14.39 2.04 1.53
CA ILE A 257 13.05 1.66 1.99
C ILE A 257 12.23 2.90 2.28
N VAL A 258 10.97 2.91 1.82
CA VAL A 258 9.99 3.97 2.11
C VAL A 258 8.82 3.35 2.86
N LEU A 259 8.75 3.61 4.17
CA LEU A 259 7.72 3.06 5.03
C LEU A 259 6.55 4.02 5.21
N LEU A 260 5.39 3.68 4.65
CA LEU A 260 4.15 4.46 4.67
C LEU A 260 3.19 3.88 5.72
N ILE A 261 3.12 4.47 6.91
CA ILE A 261 2.33 4.00 8.04
C ILE A 261 1.06 4.85 8.18
N ASP A 262 -0.09 4.25 7.88
CA ASP A 262 -1.40 4.89 7.98
C ASP A 262 -2.04 4.70 9.38
N GLU A 263 -3.06 5.50 9.68
CA GLU A 263 -3.80 5.49 10.95
C GLU A 263 -2.91 5.53 12.21
N LEU A 264 -1.88 6.39 12.23
CA LEU A 264 -0.98 6.52 13.38
C LEU A 264 -1.75 6.83 14.68
N GLU A 265 -2.91 7.48 14.60
CA GLU A 265 -3.77 7.73 15.75
C GLU A 265 -4.15 6.49 16.56
N LYS A 266 -4.11 5.29 15.98
CA LYS A 266 -4.40 4.04 16.69
C LYS A 266 -3.50 3.84 17.90
N ILE A 267 -2.26 4.34 17.87
CA ILE A 267 -1.36 4.27 19.01
C ILE A 267 -1.91 5.00 20.24
N THR A 268 -2.74 6.03 20.03
CA THR A 268 -3.31 6.84 21.12
C THR A 268 -4.37 6.06 21.91
N LEU A 269 -4.97 5.04 21.31
CA LEU A 269 -6.01 4.19 21.89
C LEU A 269 -5.45 3.09 22.80
N ILE A 270 -4.14 2.84 22.72
CA ILE A 270 -3.45 1.79 23.48
C ILE A 270 -3.36 2.19 24.96
N SER A 271 -3.41 1.21 25.86
CA SER A 271 -3.22 1.44 27.30
C SER A 271 -1.88 2.14 27.60
N PRO A 272 -1.80 3.05 28.60
CA PRO A 272 -0.65 3.94 28.77
C PRO A 272 0.72 3.24 28.81
N ILE A 273 0.84 2.12 29.53
CA ILE A 273 2.09 1.36 29.66
C ILE A 273 2.52 0.77 28.31
N ARG A 274 1.58 0.12 27.59
CA ARG A 274 1.85 -0.48 26.27
C ARG A 274 2.13 0.60 25.23
N ARG A 275 1.40 1.71 25.29
CA ARG A 275 1.61 2.88 24.43
C ARG A 275 3.01 3.46 24.61
N ALA A 276 3.50 3.61 25.84
CA ALA A 276 4.84 4.12 26.10
C ALA A 276 5.92 3.20 25.49
N ARG A 277 5.81 1.88 25.70
CA ARG A 277 6.72 0.89 25.08
C ARG A 277 6.68 0.96 23.56
N TYR A 278 5.49 1.03 22.97
CA TYR A 278 5.36 1.05 21.53
C TYR A 278 5.85 2.38 20.91
N GLN A 279 5.57 3.52 21.55
CA GLN A 279 6.13 4.81 21.12
C GLN A 279 7.66 4.81 21.20
N ASP A 280 8.25 4.14 22.19
CA ASP A 280 9.70 3.98 22.28
C ASP A 280 10.25 3.11 21.14
N ASN A 281 9.60 1.98 20.81
CA ASN A 281 9.99 1.17 19.65
C ASN A 281 9.95 1.97 18.34
N LEU A 282 8.86 2.74 18.09
CA LEU A 282 8.75 3.59 16.90
C LEU A 282 9.87 4.64 16.86
N ARG A 283 10.14 5.30 18.00
CA ARG A 283 11.24 6.25 18.13
C ARG A 283 12.58 5.59 17.80
N GLN A 284 12.82 4.41 18.37
CA GLN A 284 14.08 3.70 18.23
C GLN A 284 14.35 3.33 16.77
N ILE A 285 13.33 2.87 16.02
CA ILE A 285 13.51 2.53 14.60
C ILE A 285 13.83 3.76 13.76
N ILE A 286 13.19 4.90 14.04
CA ILE A 286 13.51 6.16 13.38
C ILE A 286 14.96 6.56 13.68
N ASP A 287 15.42 6.40 14.92
CA ASP A 287 16.77 6.78 15.34
C ASP A 287 17.86 5.82 14.83
N GLU A 288 17.56 4.52 14.72
CA GLU A 288 18.48 3.48 14.27
C GLU A 288 18.67 3.44 12.75
N HIS A 289 17.75 4.06 11.99
CA HIS A 289 17.82 4.13 10.54
C HIS A 289 17.95 5.59 10.05
N PRO A 290 19.05 6.29 10.37
CA PRO A 290 19.28 7.67 9.92
C PRO A 290 19.58 7.76 8.42
N GLN A 291 19.85 6.61 7.77
CA GLN A 291 20.05 6.50 6.34
C GLN A 291 19.19 5.38 5.74
N ASN A 292 18.89 5.52 4.44
CA ASN A 292 18.28 4.50 3.59
C ASN A 292 16.86 4.02 3.98
N VAL A 293 16.23 4.62 5.00
CA VAL A 293 14.85 4.29 5.41
C VAL A 293 14.05 5.56 5.70
N CYS A 294 13.15 5.93 4.80
CA CYS A 294 12.24 7.05 5.00
C CYS A 294 10.92 6.62 5.65
N PHE A 295 10.37 7.50 6.49
CA PHE A 295 9.10 7.25 7.18
C PHE A 295 8.05 8.29 6.78
N TYR A 296 6.87 7.80 6.38
CA TYR A 296 5.67 8.62 6.19
C TYR A 296 4.59 8.16 7.14
N PHE A 297 4.16 9.03 8.03
CA PHE A 297 3.03 8.77 8.91
C PHE A 297 1.80 9.52 8.45
N SER A 298 0.64 8.88 8.50
CA SER A 298 -0.65 9.52 8.29
C SER A 298 -1.42 9.55 9.61
N ILE A 299 -2.03 10.71 9.91
CA ILE A 299 -2.81 10.89 11.14
C ILE A 299 -4.00 11.84 10.94
N ALA A 300 -5.10 11.56 11.62
CA ALA A 300 -6.24 12.47 11.66
C ALA A 300 -5.96 13.78 12.42
N GLN A 301 -6.50 14.92 11.96
CA GLN A 301 -6.14 16.25 12.49
C GLN A 301 -6.41 16.41 14.00
N ARG A 302 -7.57 15.96 14.49
CA ARG A 302 -7.91 16.01 15.92
C ARG A 302 -6.95 15.17 16.76
N GLN A 303 -6.56 14.01 16.23
CA GLN A 303 -5.68 13.06 16.90
C GLN A 303 -4.23 13.51 16.87
N TRP A 304 -3.79 14.20 15.80
CA TRP A 304 -2.52 14.91 15.78
C TRP A 304 -2.45 15.93 16.91
N SER A 305 -3.46 16.80 17.03
CA SER A 305 -3.52 17.78 18.12
C SER A 305 -3.52 17.12 19.50
N ALA A 306 -4.13 15.94 19.65
CA ALA A 306 -4.11 15.21 20.91
C ALA A 306 -2.74 14.57 21.20
N LEU A 307 -2.11 13.97 20.19
CA LEU A 307 -0.80 13.31 20.28
C LEU A 307 0.29 14.32 20.62
N THR A 308 0.24 15.53 20.05
CA THR A 308 1.27 16.55 20.24
C THR A 308 1.11 17.39 21.51
N ARG A 309 0.06 17.19 22.31
CA ARG A 309 -0.14 17.92 23.58
C ARG A 309 0.94 17.63 24.61
N GLU A 310 1.39 16.37 24.65
CA GLU A 310 2.44 15.93 25.58
C GLU A 310 3.72 15.68 24.77
N PRO A 311 4.82 16.41 25.04
CA PRO A 311 6.05 16.23 24.31
C PRO A 311 6.73 14.92 24.72
N THR A 312 6.53 13.86 23.93
CA THR A 312 7.28 12.61 24.04
C THR A 312 8.49 12.62 23.11
N ALA A 313 9.43 11.68 23.31
CA ALA A 313 10.59 11.56 22.45
C ALA A 313 10.21 11.24 20.98
N LEU A 314 9.17 10.43 20.76
CA LEU A 314 8.59 10.18 19.43
C LEU A 314 7.99 11.47 18.85
N VAL A 315 7.17 12.19 19.63
CA VAL A 315 6.52 13.44 19.18
C VAL A 315 7.54 14.47 18.70
N ARG A 316 8.70 14.59 19.38
CA ARG A 316 9.79 15.49 18.94
C ARG A 316 10.29 15.19 17.52
N ARG A 317 10.32 13.91 17.11
CA ARG A 317 10.69 13.50 15.75
C ARG A 317 9.57 13.78 14.76
N LEU A 318 8.33 13.44 15.14
CA LEU A 318 7.15 13.66 14.31
C LEU A 318 6.90 15.14 13.98
N GLN A 319 7.21 16.05 14.91
CA GLN A 319 6.99 17.48 14.75
C GLN A 319 7.98 18.18 13.81
N GLY A 320 9.09 17.53 13.44
CA GLY A 320 10.14 18.15 12.62
C GLY A 320 9.70 18.47 11.18
N ASN A 321 8.85 17.63 10.60
CA ASN A 321 8.39 17.78 9.22
C ASN A 321 6.98 17.18 9.06
N TRP A 322 5.97 18.03 9.22
CA TRP A 322 4.57 17.66 9.06
C TRP A 322 3.84 18.64 8.14
N HIS A 323 2.79 18.16 7.49
CA HIS A 323 1.99 18.98 6.60
C HIS A 323 0.50 18.65 6.72
N ILE A 324 -0.34 19.65 6.49
CA ILE A 324 -1.78 19.51 6.51
C ILE A 324 -2.26 19.21 5.10
N LEU A 325 -3.04 18.15 4.98
CA LEU A 325 -3.77 17.79 3.78
C LEU A 325 -5.08 18.58 3.77
N GLU A 326 -5.04 19.75 3.13
CA GLU A 326 -6.16 20.68 3.11
C GLU A 326 -7.40 20.08 2.40
N PRO A 327 -8.62 20.47 2.82
CA PRO A 327 -9.84 20.14 2.10
C PRO A 327 -9.82 20.71 0.67
N PHE A 328 -10.50 20.02 -0.23
CA PHE A 328 -10.61 20.42 -1.63
C PHE A 328 -11.37 21.73 -1.78
N LYS A 329 -10.79 22.66 -2.55
CA LYS A 329 -11.48 23.84 -3.07
C LYS A 329 -12.43 23.41 -4.19
N LYS A 330 -13.32 24.32 -4.61
CA LYS A 330 -14.27 24.07 -5.71
C LYS A 330 -13.58 23.57 -6.99
N SER A 331 -12.44 24.16 -7.37
CA SER A 331 -11.63 23.73 -8.52
C SER A 331 -11.22 22.28 -8.42
N ASP A 332 -10.84 21.85 -7.23
CA ASP A 332 -10.30 20.52 -6.94
C ASP A 332 -11.43 19.49 -6.97
N VAL A 333 -12.62 19.88 -6.49
CA VAL A 333 -13.85 19.07 -6.63
C VAL A 333 -14.19 18.86 -8.11
N GLN A 334 -14.11 19.91 -8.91
CA GLN A 334 -14.35 19.81 -10.36
C GLN A 334 -13.35 18.84 -11.00
N GLU A 335 -12.05 19.04 -10.78
CA GLU A 335 -11.01 18.17 -11.35
C GLU A 335 -11.17 16.70 -10.92
N LEU A 336 -11.52 16.46 -9.65
CA LEU A 336 -11.81 15.12 -9.14
C LEU A 336 -12.97 14.48 -9.92
N ILE A 337 -14.07 15.21 -10.09
CA ILE A 337 -15.25 14.74 -10.84
C ILE A 337 -14.87 14.43 -12.29
N GLU A 338 -14.12 15.33 -12.93
CA GLU A 338 -13.64 15.14 -14.31
C GLU A 338 -12.81 13.86 -14.46
N LYS A 339 -11.83 13.63 -13.58
CA LYS A 339 -10.97 12.44 -13.63
C LYS A 339 -11.76 11.14 -13.42
N TYR A 340 -12.69 11.11 -12.48
CA TYR A 340 -13.57 9.95 -12.29
C TYR A 340 -14.44 9.70 -13.51
N LEU A 341 -15.12 10.72 -14.04
CA LEU A 341 -15.95 10.58 -15.24
C LEU A 341 -15.14 10.10 -16.43
N PHE A 342 -13.96 10.69 -16.66
CA PHE A 342 -13.06 10.31 -17.74
C PHE A 342 -12.71 8.82 -17.70
N SER A 343 -12.40 8.27 -16.52
CA SER A 343 -12.06 6.84 -16.38
C SER A 343 -13.19 5.86 -16.73
N ALA A 344 -14.43 6.34 -16.86
CA ALA A 344 -15.59 5.53 -17.26
C ALA A 344 -16.24 5.98 -18.57
N ARG A 345 -15.67 6.94 -19.31
CA ARG A 345 -16.21 7.37 -20.61
C ARG A 345 -16.13 6.25 -21.65
N VAL A 346 -17.13 6.22 -22.53
CA VAL A 346 -17.09 5.41 -23.76
C VAL A 346 -16.11 6.02 -24.78
N LEU A 347 -15.50 5.18 -25.62
CA LEU A 347 -14.47 5.60 -26.60
C LEU A 347 -14.94 6.66 -27.60
N ASN A 348 -16.24 6.67 -27.95
CA ASN A 348 -16.83 7.60 -28.90
C ASN A 348 -17.33 8.92 -28.25
N PHE A 349 -17.06 9.14 -26.96
CA PHE A 349 -17.39 10.39 -26.31
C PHE A 349 -16.60 11.55 -26.92
N SER A 350 -17.29 12.65 -27.25
CA SER A 350 -16.65 13.89 -27.67
C SER A 350 -17.32 15.10 -27.03
N GLY A 351 -16.55 16.18 -26.85
CA GLY A 351 -17.07 17.39 -26.22
C GLY A 351 -18.20 18.05 -27.02
N ASN A 352 -18.23 17.88 -28.34
CA ASN A 352 -19.30 18.39 -29.19
C ASN A 352 -20.62 17.63 -28.96
N VAL A 353 -20.54 16.31 -28.79
CA VAL A 353 -21.71 15.48 -28.45
C VAL A 353 -22.23 15.85 -27.08
N ALA A 354 -21.34 16.02 -26.09
CA ALA A 354 -21.70 16.46 -24.75
C ALA A 354 -22.41 17.82 -24.75
N LYS A 355 -21.89 18.83 -25.49
CA LYS A 355 -22.53 20.15 -25.59
C LYS A 355 -23.91 20.11 -26.24
N LYS A 356 -24.12 19.20 -27.20
CA LYS A 356 -25.40 19.07 -27.90
C LYS A 356 -26.47 18.46 -27.00
N GLU A 357 -26.11 17.40 -26.27
CA GLU A 357 -27.04 16.69 -25.38
C GLU A 357 -27.22 17.41 -24.04
N PHE A 358 -26.16 18.03 -23.51
CA PHE A 358 -26.12 18.68 -22.20
C PHE A 358 -25.59 20.12 -22.33
N PRO A 359 -26.36 21.04 -22.93
CA PRO A 359 -25.88 22.40 -23.21
C PRO A 359 -25.56 23.22 -21.95
N GLU A 360 -26.12 22.84 -20.81
CA GLU A 360 -25.92 23.49 -19.51
C GLU A 360 -24.67 22.99 -18.75
N CYS A 361 -24.01 21.95 -19.25
CA CYS A 361 -22.85 21.34 -18.62
C CYS A 361 -21.58 21.66 -19.39
N ASN A 362 -20.46 21.80 -18.68
CA ASN A 362 -19.16 21.69 -19.33
C ASN A 362 -18.96 20.23 -19.80
N PRO A 363 -18.47 20.00 -21.03
CA PRO A 363 -18.15 18.67 -21.51
C PRO A 363 -17.25 17.82 -20.61
N SER A 364 -16.32 18.46 -19.88
CA SER A 364 -15.36 17.72 -19.03
C SER A 364 -16.04 16.99 -17.87
N PHE A 365 -17.05 17.61 -17.25
CA PHE A 365 -17.71 17.09 -16.05
C PHE A 365 -19.22 16.81 -16.23
N CYS A 366 -19.76 16.87 -17.44
CA CYS A 366 -21.11 16.40 -17.75
C CYS A 366 -21.33 14.95 -17.24
N PRO A 367 -22.45 14.60 -16.59
CA PRO A 367 -23.72 15.33 -16.53
C PRO A 367 -23.86 16.30 -15.35
N PHE A 368 -22.78 16.71 -14.69
CA PHE A 368 -22.83 17.73 -13.65
C PHE A 368 -22.80 19.14 -14.26
N ASN A 369 -23.58 20.07 -13.70
CA ASN A 369 -23.44 21.49 -14.02
C ASN A 369 -22.62 22.22 -12.92
N ASP A 370 -22.26 23.48 -13.19
CA ASP A 370 -21.42 24.29 -12.28
C ASP A 370 -22.08 24.55 -10.91
N GLU A 371 -23.41 24.65 -10.87
CA GLU A 371 -24.17 24.86 -9.63
C GLU A 371 -24.12 23.61 -8.75
N ALA A 372 -24.28 22.43 -9.34
CA ALA A 372 -24.14 21.16 -8.64
C ALA A 372 -22.75 21.01 -8.03
N ILE A 373 -21.69 21.31 -8.79
CA ILE A 373 -20.31 21.26 -8.27
C ILE A 373 -20.15 22.22 -7.08
N SER A 374 -20.70 23.42 -7.16
CA SER A 374 -20.67 24.40 -6.07
C SER A 374 -21.37 23.88 -4.82
N LEU A 375 -22.54 23.26 -4.98
CA LEU A 375 -23.31 22.71 -3.87
C LEU A 375 -22.66 21.45 -3.29
N ILE A 376 -22.08 20.58 -4.13
CA ILE A 376 -21.29 19.41 -3.72
C ILE A 376 -20.11 19.86 -2.86
N HIS A 377 -19.35 20.87 -3.31
CA HIS A 377 -18.26 21.44 -2.52
C HIS A 377 -18.75 21.97 -1.16
N LYS A 378 -19.85 22.75 -1.13
CA LYS A 378 -20.44 23.27 0.12
C LYS A 378 -20.85 22.14 1.08
N LYS A 379 -21.61 21.15 0.61
CA LYS A 379 -22.13 20.05 1.45
C LYS A 379 -21.03 19.08 1.90
N SER A 380 -20.08 18.76 1.02
CA SER A 380 -18.95 17.88 1.37
C SER A 380 -17.90 18.55 2.26
N LYS A 381 -17.89 19.89 2.33
CA LYS A 381 -16.83 20.68 2.97
C LYS A 381 -15.44 20.39 2.40
N GLY A 382 -15.37 19.98 1.14
CA GLY A 382 -14.11 19.62 0.47
C GLY A 382 -13.52 18.27 0.90
N ILE A 383 -14.24 17.44 1.68
CA ILE A 383 -13.78 16.12 2.08
C ILE A 383 -13.97 15.14 0.92
N VAL A 384 -12.87 14.56 0.42
CA VAL A 384 -12.84 13.68 -0.77
C VAL A 384 -13.87 12.55 -0.68
N SER A 385 -13.92 11.81 0.42
CA SER A 385 -14.89 10.72 0.58
C SER A 385 -16.33 11.19 0.45
N ASN A 386 -16.66 12.35 1.01
CA ASN A 386 -18.01 12.91 0.95
C ASN A 386 -18.36 13.38 -0.46
N ILE A 387 -17.40 13.99 -1.17
CA ILE A 387 -17.56 14.36 -2.58
C ILE A 387 -17.93 13.13 -3.41
N LEU A 388 -17.17 12.03 -3.27
CA LEU A 388 -17.40 10.80 -4.03
C LEU A 388 -18.76 10.16 -3.73
N LEU A 389 -19.16 10.14 -2.45
CA LEU A 389 -20.46 9.62 -2.04
C LEU A 389 -21.61 10.45 -2.61
N ILE A 390 -21.51 11.77 -2.55
CA ILE A 390 -22.53 12.67 -3.12
C ILE A 390 -22.62 12.46 -4.62
N CYS A 391 -21.49 12.49 -5.34
CA CYS A 391 -21.45 12.29 -6.80
C CYS A 391 -22.02 10.94 -7.23
N ARG A 392 -21.72 9.88 -6.48
CA ARG A 392 -22.28 8.55 -6.74
C ARG A 392 -23.79 8.55 -6.59
N SER A 393 -24.28 9.08 -5.47
CA SER A 393 -25.70 9.07 -5.12
C SER A 393 -26.51 9.87 -6.13
N THR A 394 -26.06 11.07 -6.48
CA THR A 394 -26.73 11.93 -7.45
C THR A 394 -26.72 11.35 -8.86
N LEU A 395 -25.62 10.73 -9.29
CA LEU A 395 -25.58 10.05 -10.59
C LEU A 395 -26.52 8.84 -10.65
N ASN A 396 -26.62 8.05 -9.57
CA ASN A 396 -27.59 6.96 -9.51
C ASN A 396 -29.03 7.48 -9.52
N LYS A 397 -29.30 8.56 -8.77
CA LYS A 397 -30.61 9.18 -8.70
C LYS A 397 -31.05 9.77 -10.04
N LEU A 398 -30.12 10.39 -10.78
CA LEU A 398 -30.36 10.89 -12.13
C LEU A 398 -30.85 9.77 -13.07
N ILE A 399 -30.28 8.57 -12.96
CA ILE A 399 -30.70 7.40 -13.74
C ILE A 399 -32.07 6.92 -13.29
N ASP A 400 -32.27 6.80 -11.97
CA ASP A 400 -33.53 6.29 -11.41
C ASP A 400 -34.70 7.27 -11.64
N LYS A 401 -34.41 8.56 -11.88
CA LYS A 401 -35.38 9.63 -12.18
C LYS A 401 -35.09 10.35 -13.51
N SER A 402 -34.70 9.60 -14.55
CA SER A 402 -34.33 10.18 -15.84
C SER A 402 -35.44 10.94 -16.57
N ASP A 403 -36.69 10.75 -16.14
CA ASP A 403 -37.88 11.44 -16.66
C ASP A 403 -38.09 12.82 -16.02
N VAL A 404 -37.48 13.06 -14.86
CA VAL A 404 -37.59 14.31 -14.10
C VAL A 404 -36.34 15.16 -14.25
N TYR A 405 -35.17 14.50 -14.18
CA TYR A 405 -33.88 15.18 -14.23
C TYR A 405 -33.12 14.83 -15.52
N HIS A 406 -32.67 15.85 -16.23
CA HIS A 406 -31.82 15.70 -17.42
C HIS A 406 -30.32 15.80 -17.08
N VAL A 407 -29.98 16.59 -16.07
CA VAL A 407 -28.62 16.86 -15.60
C VAL A 407 -28.57 16.78 -14.07
N ILE A 408 -27.36 16.71 -13.51
CA ILE A 408 -27.13 16.87 -12.07
C ILE A 408 -26.96 18.36 -11.83
N ASP A 409 -28.03 18.99 -11.37
CA ASP A 409 -28.12 20.38 -10.94
C ASP A 409 -28.11 20.50 -9.40
N SER A 410 -28.19 21.73 -8.89
CA SER A 410 -28.28 22.00 -7.46
C SER A 410 -29.52 21.35 -6.82
N ASN A 411 -30.66 21.32 -7.51
CA ASN A 411 -31.90 20.72 -6.99
C ASN A 411 -31.78 19.21 -6.77
N LEU A 412 -31.19 18.47 -7.71
CA LEU A 412 -30.98 17.04 -7.57
C LEU A 412 -30.00 16.71 -6.44
N VAL A 413 -28.95 17.52 -6.28
CA VAL A 413 -28.01 17.39 -5.16
C VAL A 413 -28.72 17.61 -3.83
N GLU A 414 -29.58 18.63 -3.74
CA GLU A 414 -30.38 18.92 -2.55
C GLU A 414 -31.39 17.80 -2.23
N GLU A 415 -32.04 17.21 -3.24
CA GLU A 415 -32.96 16.08 -3.05
C GLU A 415 -32.24 14.85 -2.47
N CYS A 416 -31.00 14.61 -2.90
CA CYS A 416 -30.21 13.47 -2.42
C CYS A 416 -29.62 13.69 -1.02
N TYR A 417 -29.35 14.95 -0.67
CA TYR A 417 -28.72 15.34 0.59
C TYR A 417 -29.35 16.63 1.14
N PRO A 418 -30.56 16.56 1.71
CA PRO A 418 -31.19 17.73 2.35
C PRO A 418 -30.35 18.20 3.55
N GLU A 419 -30.41 19.50 3.86
CA GLU A 419 -29.71 20.11 5.02
C GLU A 419 -30.06 19.50 6.38
#